data_AF-A0A6G2PUF5-F1
#
_entry.id   AF-A0A6G2PUF5-F1
#
_cell.length_a   1.000
_cell.length_b   1.000
_cell.length_c   1.000
_cell.angle_alpha   90.00
_cell.angle_beta   90.00
_cell.angle_gamma   90.00
#
_symmetry.space_group_name_H-M   'P 1'
#
loop_
_entity.id
_entity.type
_entity.pdbx_description
1 polymer ?
#
loop_
_entity_poly.entity_id
_entity_poly.type
_entity_poly.pdbx_seq_one_letter_code
_entity_poly.pdbx_strand_id
1 'polypeptide(L)'
;MRLFAAVLPPQDITAELALEVDRLRRLPGADALRWTGRPGWHFTLAFYGEVAEDVVPDLSARLARAARHTDPFELALNGGGQFGHGRALWAGA
;
A
#
# COMPACT_ATOMS: atom_id res chain seq x y z
N MET A 1 4.68 -14.16 -12.66
CA MET A 1 4.88 -12.77 -12.17
C MET A 1 4.10 -12.62 -10.88
N ARG A 2 4.64 -12.00 -9.84
CA ARG A 2 3.91 -11.79 -8.58
C ARG A 2 3.02 -10.55 -8.68
N LEU A 3 1.71 -10.73 -8.59
CA LEU A 3 0.74 -9.65 -8.76
C LEU A 3 -0.11 -9.42 -7.52
N PHE A 4 -0.52 -8.17 -7.35
CA PHE A 4 -1.54 -7.72 -6.41
C PHE A 4 -2.25 -6.49 -7.01
N ALA A 5 -3.47 -6.22 -6.53
CA ALA A 5 -4.18 -4.98 -6.83
C ALA A 5 -4.03 -4.01 -5.66
N ALA A 6 -3.92 -2.71 -5.96
CA ALA A 6 -3.75 -1.69 -4.94
C ALA A 6 -4.37 -0.34 -5.32
N VAL A 7 -4.66 0.46 -4.29
CA VAL A 7 -4.97 1.89 -4.42
C VAL A 7 -3.73 2.69 -4.04
N LEU A 8 -3.40 3.67 -4.88
CA LEU A 8 -2.31 4.60 -4.63
C LEU A 8 -2.86 5.84 -3.93
N PRO A 9 -2.39 6.19 -2.72
CA PRO A 9 -2.79 7.44 -2.09
C PRO A 9 -2.32 8.64 -2.93
N PRO A 10 -3.08 9.75 -2.92
CA PRO A 10 -2.65 11.01 -3.52
C PRO A 10 -1.29 11.50 -2.98
N GLN A 11 -0.56 12.26 -3.80
CA GLN A 11 0.82 12.66 -3.49
C GLN A 11 0.91 13.52 -2.22
N ASP A 12 -0.03 14.43 -2.03
CA ASP A 12 -0.16 15.26 -0.83
C ASP A 12 -0.34 14.42 0.43
N ILE A 13 -1.19 13.38 0.38
CA ILE A 13 -1.38 12.43 1.50
C ILE A 13 -0.09 11.65 1.79
N THR A 14 0.61 11.18 0.76
CA THR A 14 1.92 10.51 0.97
C THR A 14 3.00 11.47 1.46
N ALA A 15 2.93 12.76 1.13
CA ALA A 15 3.87 13.76 1.64
C ALA A 15 3.66 13.99 3.13
N GLU A 16 2.41 14.07 3.58
CA GLU A 16 2.05 14.21 5.00
C GLU A 16 2.48 12.99 5.81
N LEU A 17 2.13 11.78 5.35
CA LEU A 17 2.57 10.53 6.01
C LEU A 17 4.10 10.45 6.12
N ALA A 18 4.83 10.99 5.14
CA ALA A 18 6.28 10.97 5.18
C ALA A 18 6.89 11.79 6.31
N LEU A 19 6.24 12.87 6.74
CA LEU A 19 6.70 13.63 7.90
C LEU A 19 6.66 12.79 9.17
N GLU A 20 5.62 11.97 9.33
CA GLU A 20 5.49 11.05 10.46
C GLU A 20 6.48 9.87 10.37
N VAL A 21 6.65 9.28 9.18
CA VAL A 21 7.65 8.22 8.96
C VAL A 21 9.07 8.73 9.23
N ASP A 22 9.38 9.97 8.85
CA ASP A 22 10.69 10.56 9.12
C ASP A 22 10.92 10.78 10.62
N ARG A 23 9.86 11.03 11.42
CA ARG A 23 9.96 11.04 12.90
C ARG A 23 10.24 9.65 13.44
N LEU A 24 9.54 8.62 12.97
CA LEU A 24 9.75 7.23 13.41
C LEU A 24 11.16 6.73 13.08
N ARG A 25 11.72 7.12 11.93
CA ARG A 25 13.09 6.79 11.51
C ARG A 25 14.18 7.32 12.44
N ARG A 26 13.87 8.30 13.29
CA ARG A 26 14.82 8.88 14.27
C ARG A 26 14.77 8.19 15.64
N LEU A 27 13.85 7.24 15.85
CA LEU A 27 13.75 6.51 17.11
C LEU A 27 14.91 5.50 17.23
N PRO A 28 15.38 5.20 18.46
CA PRO A 28 16.35 4.14 18.68
C PRO A 28 15.87 2.79 18.12
N GLY A 29 16.73 2.09 17.39
CA GLY A 29 16.41 0.79 16.77
C GLY A 29 15.63 0.87 15.45
N ALA A 30 15.27 2.07 14.98
CA ALA A 30 14.59 2.26 13.70
C ALA A 30 15.46 1.86 12.48
N ASP A 31 16.78 1.82 12.65
CA ASP A 31 17.77 1.36 11.68
C ASP A 31 17.71 -0.16 11.42
N ALA A 32 17.14 -0.94 12.36
CA ALA A 32 16.89 -2.36 12.17
C ALA A 32 15.73 -2.65 11.19
N LEU A 33 14.91 -1.64 10.85
CA LEU A 33 13.79 -1.78 9.94
C LEU A 33 14.19 -1.50 8.49
N ARG A 34 13.68 -2.32 7.56
CA ARG A 34 13.70 -1.99 6.14
C ARG A 34 12.53 -1.08 5.81
N TRP A 35 12.79 0.22 5.71
CA TRP A 35 11.77 1.22 5.37
C TRP A 35 11.39 1.19 3.89
N THR A 36 10.11 1.04 3.59
CA THR A 36 9.57 1.17 2.23
C THR A 36 9.69 2.61 1.75
N GLY A 37 10.24 2.83 0.56
CA GLY A 37 10.28 4.16 -0.07
C GLY A 37 8.88 4.63 -0.49
N ARG A 38 8.69 5.96 -0.59
CA ARG A 38 7.39 6.57 -0.91
C ARG A 38 6.71 6.00 -2.16
N PRO A 39 7.42 5.72 -3.28
CA PRO A 39 6.79 5.11 -4.46
C PRO A 39 6.20 3.71 -4.23
N GLY A 40 6.60 3.05 -3.13
CA GLY A 40 6.08 1.75 -2.73
C GLY A 40 4.90 1.82 -1.77
N TRP A 41 4.42 3.00 -1.35
CA TRP A 41 3.30 3.13 -0.43
C TRP A 41 1.97 2.99 -1.18
N HIS A 42 1.14 2.08 -0.70
CA HIS A 42 -0.13 1.74 -1.32
C HIS A 42 -1.04 1.00 -0.32
N PHE A 43 -2.34 1.01 -0.59
CA PHE A 43 -3.28 0.09 0.04
C PHE A 43 -3.42 -1.16 -0.81
N THR A 44 -2.92 -2.29 -0.32
CA THR A 44 -3.13 -3.58 -1.00
C THR A 44 -4.59 -3.99 -0.85
N LEU A 45 -5.28 -4.20 -1.97
CA LEU A 45 -6.68 -4.67 -2.00
C LEU A 45 -6.77 -6.19 -2.08
N ALA A 46 -5.93 -6.81 -2.91
CA ALA A 46 -5.93 -8.25 -3.12
C ALA A 46 -4.55 -8.74 -3.57
N PHE A 47 -4.08 -9.84 -2.99
CA PHE A 47 -2.84 -10.51 -3.40
C PHE A 47 -3.17 -11.74 -4.25
N TYR A 48 -2.59 -11.82 -5.45
CA TYR A 48 -2.85 -12.92 -6.39
C TYR A 48 -1.74 -13.97 -6.41
N GLY A 49 -0.58 -13.67 -5.83
CA GLY A 49 0.58 -14.56 -5.90
C GLY A 49 1.16 -14.62 -7.31
N GLU A 50 1.60 -15.80 -7.72
CA GLU A 50 2.14 -16.02 -9.06
C GLU A 50 1.00 -16.08 -10.09
N VAL A 51 1.08 -15.19 -11.07
CA VAL A 51 0.16 -15.11 -12.20
C VAL A 51 0.94 -15.29 -13.49
N ALA A 52 0.39 -16.07 -14.41
CA ALA A 52 0.94 -16.26 -15.74
C ALA A 52 0.77 -14.99 -16.59
N GLU A 53 1.78 -14.64 -17.39
CA GLU A 53 1.83 -13.36 -18.10
C GLU A 53 0.70 -13.21 -19.14
N ASP A 54 0.29 -14.32 -19.75
CA ASP A 54 -0.82 -14.41 -20.71
C ASP A 54 -2.19 -14.09 -20.09
N VAL A 55 -2.34 -14.22 -18.77
CA VAL A 55 -3.58 -13.91 -18.04
C VAL A 55 -3.68 -12.42 -17.66
N VAL A 56 -2.58 -11.68 -17.68
CA VAL A 56 -2.52 -10.28 -17.19
C VAL A 56 -3.49 -9.34 -17.94
N PRO A 57 -3.65 -9.41 -19.27
CA PRO A 57 -4.62 -8.57 -19.97
C PRO A 57 -6.08 -8.79 -19.52
N ASP A 58 -6.52 -10.04 -19.37
CA ASP A 58 -7.88 -10.36 -18.90
C ASP A 58 -8.10 -9.89 -17.46
N LEU A 59 -7.12 -10.17 -16.58
CA LEU A 59 -7.16 -9.72 -15.19
C LEU A 59 -7.29 -8.19 -15.11
N SER A 60 -6.50 -7.47 -15.91
CA SER A 60 -6.52 -6.00 -15.95
C SER A 60 -7.88 -5.47 -16.41
N ALA A 61 -8.47 -6.05 -17.46
CA ALA A 61 -9.78 -5.66 -17.96
C ALA A 61 -10.89 -5.86 -16.91
N ARG A 62 -10.83 -6.98 -16.18
CA ARG A 62 -11.79 -7.30 -15.10
C ARG A 62 -11.63 -6.38 -13.90
N LEU A 63 -10.40 -6.04 -13.50
CA LEU A 63 -10.14 -5.07 -12.43
C LEU A 63 -10.61 -3.67 -12.82
N ALA A 64 -10.35 -3.22 -14.05
CA ALA A 64 -10.85 -1.95 -14.55
C ALA A 64 -12.39 -1.89 -14.57
N ARG A 65 -13.05 -3.00 -14.91
CA ARG A 65 -14.51 -3.12 -14.80
C ARG A 65 -14.95 -2.99 -13.34
N ALA A 66 -14.36 -3.73 -12.42
CA ALA A 66 -14.72 -3.67 -10.99
C ALA A 66 -14.55 -2.25 -10.41
N ALA A 67 -13.43 -1.58 -10.73
CA ALA A 67 -13.18 -0.21 -10.31
C ALA A 67 -14.26 0.77 -10.80
N ARG A 68 -14.76 0.61 -12.04
CA ARG A 68 -15.85 1.44 -12.58
C ARG A 68 -17.21 1.23 -11.93
N HIS A 69 -17.43 0.12 -11.21
CA HIS A 69 -18.68 -0.12 -10.49
C HIS A 69 -18.65 0.38 -9.04
N THR A 70 -17.54 1.01 -8.64
CA THR A 70 -17.37 1.57 -7.29
C THR A 70 -17.27 3.09 -7.42
N ASP A 71 -18.21 3.81 -6.82
CA ASP A 71 -18.13 5.27 -6.76
C ASP A 71 -16.93 5.70 -5.90
N PRO A 72 -16.24 6.80 -6.23
CA PRO A 72 -15.21 7.37 -5.37
C PRO A 72 -15.76 7.67 -3.97
N PHE A 73 -14.96 7.40 -2.94
CA PHE A 73 -15.30 7.68 -1.55
C PHE A 73 -14.12 8.28 -0.80
N GLU A 74 -14.43 9.00 0.28
CA GLU A 74 -13.41 9.59 1.14
C GLU A 74 -12.77 8.53 2.04
N LEU A 75 -11.45 8.61 2.16
CA LEU A 75 -10.64 7.76 3.04
C LEU A 75 -9.61 8.65 3.73
N ALA A 76 -9.46 8.49 5.04
CA ALA A 76 -8.48 9.24 5.83
C ALA A 76 -7.44 8.28 6.38
N LEU A 77 -6.16 8.68 6.38
CA LEU A 77 -5.16 7.90 7.12
C LEU A 77 -5.38 8.09 8.61
N ASN A 78 -5.50 7.00 9.37
CA ASN A 78 -5.65 7.06 10.81
C ASN A 78 -4.96 5.89 11.51
N GLY A 79 -4.11 6.25 12.46
CA GLY A 79 -3.37 5.30 13.27
C GLY A 79 -2.36 4.47 12.48
N GLY A 80 -1.71 3.57 13.20
CA GLY A 80 -0.78 2.62 12.63
C GLY A 80 -0.60 1.45 13.59
N GLY A 81 0.04 0.40 13.11
CA GLY A 81 0.22 -0.80 13.91
C GLY A 81 1.31 -1.70 13.36
N GLN A 82 1.31 -2.93 13.87
CA GLN A 82 2.21 -3.97 13.44
C GLN A 82 1.46 -5.14 12.81
N PHE A 83 2.12 -5.83 11.88
CA PHE A 83 1.60 -7.03 11.23
C PHE A 83 2.62 -8.17 11.29
N GLY A 84 2.13 -9.41 11.29
CA GLY A 84 2.96 -10.62 11.20
C GLY A 84 3.93 -10.80 12.37
N HIS A 85 3.45 -10.60 13.61
CA HIS A 85 4.27 -10.64 14.83
C HIS A 85 5.40 -9.60 14.85
N GLY A 86 5.09 -8.35 14.49
CA GLY A 86 6.07 -7.26 14.53
C GLY A 86 7.01 -7.20 13.32
N ARG A 87 6.76 -7.98 12.27
CA ARG A 87 7.62 -8.02 11.07
C ARG A 87 7.41 -6.85 10.12
N ALA A 88 6.29 -6.16 10.23
CA ALA A 88 5.99 -4.97 9.43
C ALA A 88 5.24 -3.93 10.25
N LEU A 89 5.57 -2.66 10.02
CA LEU A 89 4.76 -1.53 10.44
C LEU A 89 3.83 -1.10 9.30
N TRP A 90 2.64 -0.64 9.63
CA TRP A 90 1.66 -0.15 8.65
C TRP A 90 0.94 1.10 9.18
N ALA A 91 0.46 1.94 8.26
CA ALA A 91 -0.44 3.05 8.54
C ALA A 91 -1.86 2.64 8.12
N GLY A 92 -2.84 2.95 8.96
CA GLY A 92 -4.24 2.59 8.75
C GLY A 92 -5.02 3.65 8.01
N ALA A 93 -6.25 3.29 7.66
CA ALA A 93 -7.27 4.18 7.17
C ALA A 93 -8.63 3.83 7.78
#